data_AF-A0A7I8DQM3-F1
#
_entry.id   AF-A0A7I8DQM3-F1
#
_cell.length_a   1.000
_cell.length_b   1.000
_cell.length_c   1.000
_cell.angle_alpha   90.00
_cell.angle_beta   90.00
_cell.angle_gamma   90.00
#
_symmetry.space_group_name_H-M   'P 1'
#
loop_
_entity.id
_entity.type
_entity.pdbx_description
1 polymer ?
#
loop_
_entity_poly.entity_id
_entity_poly.type
_entity_poly.pdbx_seq_one_letter_code
_entity_poly.pdbx_strand_id
1 'polypeptide(L)'
;MKKKSVYIEISHLDYWWGIYNFKNLTDWEDVIIYEKWGKGFRKLAWTCICTKAYFRNGLEELKEDDEELEFVNKIEGFLADNDTIYHYYYDKPNDKDFFEVPYEAERNALKIKPRSIETWYPCEGIDKNVIDIVVRDFCRKFLNLETDMIIYKDEESFENAQESYVESEIQWHQCKGMVISDSLIEEIGRELNISKEKVVKLIERSV
;
A
#
# COMPACT_ATOMS: atom_id res chain seq x y z
N MET A 1 22.15 15.03 -16.34
CA MET A 1 22.13 14.73 -14.88
C MET A 1 22.94 13.47 -14.61
N LYS A 2 23.63 13.37 -13.47
CA LYS A 2 24.28 12.11 -13.06
C LYS A 2 23.18 11.15 -12.60
N LYS A 3 23.10 9.97 -13.20
CA LYS A 3 22.22 8.89 -12.77
C LYS A 3 22.69 8.38 -11.40
N LYS A 4 21.75 8.11 -10.50
CA LYS A 4 22.04 7.58 -9.15
C LYS A 4 21.36 6.23 -8.98
N SER A 5 22.04 5.30 -8.33
CA SER A 5 21.38 4.09 -7.82
C SER A 5 20.45 4.46 -6.67
N VAL A 6 19.25 3.87 -6.65
CA VAL A 6 18.35 3.92 -5.50
C VAL A 6 18.24 2.53 -4.89
N TYR A 7 17.99 2.50 -3.59
CA TYR A 7 17.77 1.27 -2.85
C TYR A 7 16.31 1.25 -2.44
N ILE A 8 15.65 0.11 -2.58
CA ILE A 8 14.25 -0.04 -2.21
C ILE A 8 14.06 -1.18 -1.22
N GLU A 9 13.04 -1.08 -0.40
CA GLU A 9 12.62 -2.10 0.54
C GLU A 9 11.14 -2.35 0.30
N ILE A 10 10.77 -3.62 0.20
CA ILE A 10 9.37 -4.06 0.10
C ILE A 10 8.97 -4.54 1.50
N SER A 11 7.93 -3.95 2.08
CA SER A 11 7.59 -4.20 3.49
C SER A 11 6.73 -5.45 3.71
N HIS A 12 6.11 -5.99 2.66
CA HIS A 12 5.24 -7.17 2.78
C HIS A 12 5.93 -8.43 2.28
N LEU A 13 5.75 -9.54 3.03
CA LEU A 13 6.23 -10.86 2.63
C LEU A 13 5.47 -11.43 1.43
N ASP A 14 4.26 -10.94 1.17
CA ASP A 14 3.43 -11.34 0.02
C ASP A 14 4.16 -11.21 -1.30
N TYR A 15 4.94 -10.13 -1.49
CA TYR A 15 5.80 -9.95 -2.65
C TYR A 15 6.81 -11.08 -2.79
N TRP A 16 7.52 -11.42 -1.72
CA TRP A 16 8.55 -12.45 -1.73
C TRP A 16 7.94 -13.83 -1.95
N TRP A 17 6.79 -14.12 -1.34
CA TRP A 17 6.03 -15.33 -1.59
C TRP A 17 5.60 -15.44 -3.06
N GLY A 18 5.19 -14.32 -3.65
CA GLY A 18 4.75 -14.30 -5.04
C GLY A 18 5.88 -14.40 -6.07
N ILE A 19 7.06 -13.83 -5.82
CA ILE A 19 8.25 -14.07 -6.67
C ILE A 19 8.54 -15.57 -6.80
N TYR A 20 8.34 -16.32 -5.71
CA TYR A 20 8.58 -17.75 -5.67
C TYR A 20 7.35 -18.60 -6.02
N ASN A 21 6.29 -17.99 -6.53
CA ASN A 21 5.03 -18.61 -6.96
C ASN A 21 4.24 -19.32 -5.84
N PHE A 22 4.42 -18.92 -4.59
CA PHE A 22 3.57 -19.38 -3.48
C PHE A 22 2.24 -18.62 -3.45
N LYS A 23 2.22 -17.37 -3.90
CA LYS A 23 1.04 -16.49 -3.96
C LYS A 23 0.99 -15.73 -5.29
N ASN A 24 -0.20 -15.28 -5.70
CA ASN A 24 -0.32 -14.36 -6.84
C ASN A 24 0.05 -12.93 -6.41
N LEU A 25 0.85 -12.22 -7.22
CA LEU A 25 1.28 -10.83 -6.98
C LEU A 25 0.22 -9.81 -7.41
N THR A 26 -1.05 -10.05 -7.11
CA THR A 26 -2.20 -9.30 -7.64
C THR A 26 -2.71 -8.19 -6.71
N ASP A 27 -2.06 -7.98 -5.57
CA ASP A 27 -2.56 -7.09 -4.53
C ASP A 27 -1.93 -5.69 -4.61
N TRP A 28 -1.59 -5.08 -3.48
CA TRP A 28 -0.76 -3.89 -3.39
C TRP A 28 0.61 -4.19 -2.76
N GLU A 29 1.61 -3.37 -3.07
CA GLU A 29 2.93 -3.46 -2.46
C GLU A 29 3.43 -2.11 -1.96
N ASP A 30 3.87 -2.10 -0.70
CA ASP A 30 4.47 -0.92 -0.08
C ASP A 30 5.97 -0.89 -0.38
N VAL A 31 6.41 0.19 -1.01
CA VAL A 31 7.80 0.38 -1.42
C VAL A 31 8.39 1.58 -0.71
N ILE A 32 9.47 1.37 0.03
CA ILE A 32 10.25 2.43 0.65
C ILE A 32 11.51 2.67 -0.17
N ILE A 33 11.76 3.93 -0.54
CA ILE A 33 12.88 4.34 -1.40
C ILE A 33 13.95 5.03 -0.57
N TYR A 34 15.21 4.65 -0.78
CA TYR A 34 16.39 5.12 -0.06
C TYR A 34 17.51 5.59 -1.00
N GLU A 35 18.34 6.50 -0.51
CA GLU A 35 19.70 6.73 -1.03
C GLU A 35 20.74 6.13 -0.08
N LYS A 36 21.86 5.65 -0.65
CA LYS A 36 23.02 5.30 0.15
C LYS A 36 23.69 6.56 0.68
N TRP A 37 23.88 6.63 1.99
CA TRP A 37 24.49 7.77 2.68
C TRP A 37 25.57 7.27 3.64
N GLY A 38 26.84 7.47 3.29
CA GLY A 38 27.97 6.94 4.05
C GLY A 38 27.93 5.40 4.13
N LYS A 39 27.83 4.87 5.36
CA LYS A 39 27.72 3.43 5.63
C LYS A 39 26.27 2.91 5.72
N GLY A 40 25.27 3.79 5.62
CA GLY A 40 23.86 3.43 5.81
C GLY A 40 22.97 3.92 4.68
N PHE A 41 21.68 3.99 4.97
CA PHE A 41 20.63 4.40 4.05
C PHE A 41 19.85 5.58 4.63
N ARG A 42 19.48 6.52 3.75
CA ARG A 42 18.58 7.63 4.08
C ARG A 42 17.29 7.45 3.31
N LYS A 43 16.16 7.37 4.01
CA LYS A 43 14.83 7.29 3.40
C LYS A 43 14.56 8.57 2.61
N LEU A 44 14.22 8.41 1.34
CA LEU A 44 13.85 9.48 0.42
C LEU A 44 12.33 9.61 0.32
N ALA A 45 11.65 8.49 0.12
CA ALA A 45 10.22 8.44 -0.11
C ALA A 45 9.64 7.07 0.22
N TRP A 46 8.33 6.95 0.09
CA TRP A 46 7.59 5.69 0.07
C TRP A 46 6.33 5.89 -0.77
N THR A 47 5.83 4.80 -1.33
CA THR A 47 4.55 4.75 -2.03
C THR A 47 4.00 3.34 -1.95
N CYS A 48 2.68 3.24 -1.92
CA CYS A 48 1.98 1.97 -2.13
C CYS A 48 1.71 1.83 -3.63
N ILE A 49 2.04 0.69 -4.22
CA ILE A 49 1.78 0.37 -5.62
C ILE A 49 0.53 -0.51 -5.67
N CYS A 50 -0.53 -0.05 -6.32
CA CYS A 50 -1.79 -0.76 -6.41
C CYS A 50 -2.04 -1.24 -7.84
N THR A 51 -2.46 -2.49 -8.02
CA THR A 51 -2.82 -3.06 -9.32
C THR A 51 -4.30 -2.84 -9.67
N LYS A 52 -4.66 -3.13 -10.92
CA LYS A 52 -6.07 -3.27 -11.31
C LYS A 52 -6.75 -4.45 -10.61
N ALA A 53 -6.04 -5.55 -10.39
CA ALA A 53 -6.59 -6.73 -9.74
C ALA A 53 -7.00 -6.42 -8.29
N TYR A 54 -6.15 -5.71 -7.54
CA TYR A 54 -6.46 -5.18 -6.21
C TYR A 54 -7.78 -4.43 -6.20
N PHE A 55 -7.93 -3.43 -7.08
CA PHE A 55 -9.14 -2.62 -7.11
C PHE A 55 -10.38 -3.42 -7.51
N ARG A 56 -10.28 -4.37 -8.45
CA ARG A 56 -11.43 -5.21 -8.82
C ARG A 56 -11.92 -6.07 -7.65
N ASN A 57 -11.02 -6.51 -6.77
CA ASN A 57 -11.39 -7.33 -5.63
C ASN A 57 -12.21 -6.55 -4.59
N GLY A 58 -11.90 -5.27 -4.35
CA GLY A 58 -12.62 -4.43 -3.39
C GLY A 58 -13.79 -3.62 -3.96
N LEU A 59 -13.90 -3.49 -5.29
CA LEU A 59 -14.84 -2.55 -5.92
C LEU A 59 -16.31 -2.85 -5.63
N GLU A 60 -16.71 -4.13 -5.61
CA GLU A 60 -18.12 -4.48 -5.41
C GLU A 60 -18.62 -4.13 -4.01
N GLU A 61 -17.78 -4.29 -2.98
CA GLU A 61 -18.11 -3.84 -1.61
C GLU A 61 -18.21 -2.32 -1.54
N LEU A 62 -17.26 -1.60 -2.15
CA LEU A 62 -17.26 -0.13 -2.17
C LEU A 62 -18.51 0.45 -2.84
N LYS A 63 -19.10 -0.25 -3.81
CA LYS A 63 -20.34 0.17 -4.50
C LYS A 63 -21.57 0.15 -3.60
N GLU A 64 -21.53 -0.56 -2.48
CA GLU A 64 -22.64 -0.62 -1.53
C GLU A 64 -22.69 0.60 -0.59
N ASP A 65 -21.65 1.45 -0.58
CA ASP A 65 -21.56 2.65 0.24
C ASP A 65 -21.70 3.93 -0.61
N ASP A 66 -22.84 4.61 -0.47
CA ASP A 66 -23.11 5.87 -1.18
C ASP A 66 -22.08 6.97 -0.85
N GLU A 67 -21.41 6.89 0.31
CA GLU A 67 -20.36 7.85 0.70
C GLU A 67 -19.06 7.66 -0.13
N GLU A 68 -18.86 6.47 -0.72
CA GLU A 68 -17.66 6.11 -1.50
C GLU A 68 -17.84 6.36 -3.01
N LEU A 69 -18.98 6.90 -3.46
CA LEU A 69 -19.32 7.03 -4.88
C LEU A 69 -18.24 7.78 -5.71
N GLU A 70 -17.63 8.83 -5.16
CA GLU A 70 -16.54 9.55 -5.85
C GLU A 70 -15.31 8.65 -6.04
N PHE A 71 -14.96 7.87 -5.02
CA PHE A 71 -13.82 6.96 -5.05
C PHE A 71 -14.08 5.79 -6.00
N VAL A 72 -15.28 5.21 -5.97
CA VAL A 72 -15.76 4.17 -6.91
C VAL A 72 -15.63 4.65 -8.36
N ASN A 73 -16.13 5.85 -8.68
CA ASN A 73 -16.02 6.40 -10.04
C ASN A 73 -14.56 6.55 -10.48
N LYS A 74 -13.67 6.96 -9.56
CA LYS A 74 -12.24 7.09 -9.84
C LYS A 74 -11.60 5.72 -10.11
N ILE A 75 -11.96 4.70 -9.34
CA ILE A 75 -11.50 3.31 -9.56
C ILE A 75 -12.00 2.79 -10.90
N GLU A 76 -13.29 2.95 -11.22
CA GLU A 76 -13.85 2.48 -12.50
C GLU A 76 -13.17 3.16 -13.69
N GLY A 77 -12.88 4.45 -13.59
CA GLY A 77 -12.08 5.18 -14.57
C GLY A 77 -10.68 4.59 -14.73
N PHE A 78 -9.98 4.33 -13.62
CA PHE A 78 -8.66 3.68 -13.64
C PHE A 78 -8.70 2.28 -14.28
N LEU A 79 -9.70 1.47 -13.95
CA LEU A 79 -9.83 0.12 -14.50
C LEU A 79 -10.06 0.13 -16.02
N ALA A 80 -10.74 1.14 -16.54
CA ALA A 80 -11.03 1.32 -17.96
C ALA A 80 -9.87 1.91 -18.77
N ASP A 81 -8.90 2.58 -18.13
CA ASP A 81 -7.76 3.24 -18.78
C ASP A 81 -6.44 2.50 -18.55
N ASN A 82 -5.37 2.85 -19.27
CA ASN A 82 -4.02 2.29 -19.11
C ASN A 82 -3.00 3.35 -18.65
N ASP A 83 -3.48 4.43 -18.04
CA ASP A 83 -2.63 5.46 -17.47
C ASP A 83 -2.30 5.17 -16.00
N THR A 84 -1.08 5.53 -15.59
CA THR A 84 -0.68 5.50 -14.19
C THR A 84 -1.31 6.68 -13.45
N ILE A 85 -2.04 6.40 -12.38
CA ILE A 85 -2.66 7.42 -11.52
C ILE A 85 -1.86 7.54 -10.21
N TYR A 86 -1.69 8.78 -9.75
CA TYR A 86 -1.16 9.04 -8.41
C TYR A 86 -2.33 9.50 -7.53
N HIS A 87 -2.72 8.68 -6.57
CA HIS A 87 -3.76 9.01 -5.61
C HIS A 87 -3.14 9.63 -4.36
N TYR A 88 -3.71 10.73 -3.89
CA TYR A 88 -3.15 11.55 -2.82
C TYR A 88 -4.06 11.53 -1.61
N TYR A 89 -3.55 11.07 -0.48
CA TYR A 89 -4.25 11.18 0.81
C TYR A 89 -3.77 12.42 1.53
N TYR A 90 -4.68 13.26 2.01
CA TYR A 90 -4.35 14.49 2.72
C TYR A 90 -4.90 14.46 4.14
N ASP A 91 -4.08 14.88 5.09
CA ASP A 91 -4.56 15.19 6.44
C ASP A 91 -5.28 16.54 6.46
N LYS A 92 -6.20 16.68 7.41
CA LYS A 92 -6.90 17.94 7.67
C LYS A 92 -6.05 18.82 8.58
N PRO A 93 -6.16 20.16 8.44
CA PRO A 93 -5.60 21.06 9.43
C PRO A 93 -6.12 20.69 10.83
N ASN A 94 -5.20 20.49 11.77
CA ASN A 94 -5.44 20.11 13.17
C ASN A 94 -5.66 18.61 13.47
N ASP A 95 -5.41 17.71 12.51
CA ASP A 95 -5.31 16.29 12.83
C ASP A 95 -4.17 16.06 13.85
N LYS A 96 -4.43 15.21 14.86
CA LYS A 96 -3.48 14.94 15.96
C LYS A 96 -2.14 14.43 15.43
N ASP A 97 -2.18 13.60 14.40
CA ASP A 97 -1.03 12.97 13.76
C ASP A 97 -0.81 13.56 12.35
N PHE A 98 -1.05 14.87 12.19
CA PHE A 98 -0.87 15.57 10.92
C PHE A 98 0.53 15.35 10.35
N PHE A 99 0.58 14.90 9.10
CA PHE A 99 1.81 14.57 8.44
C PHE A 99 1.81 14.98 6.96
N GLU A 100 2.93 15.52 6.49
CA GLU A 100 3.19 15.83 5.08
C GLU A 100 4.40 15.04 4.60
N VAL A 101 4.32 14.43 3.42
CA VAL A 101 5.47 13.76 2.81
C VAL A 101 6.69 14.70 2.73
N PRO A 102 7.92 14.21 2.97
CA PRO A 102 9.11 15.06 3.02
C PRO A 102 9.65 15.46 1.64
N TYR A 103 9.00 15.04 0.55
CA TYR A 103 9.38 15.30 -0.85
C TYR A 103 8.35 16.20 -1.56
N GLU A 104 8.61 16.56 -2.82
CA GLU A 104 7.68 17.37 -3.61
C GLU A 104 6.46 16.55 -4.00
N ALA A 105 5.27 17.13 -3.87
CA ALA A 105 4.00 16.49 -4.18
C ALA A 105 2.91 17.54 -4.42
N GLU A 106 1.83 17.14 -5.10
CA GLU A 106 0.71 18.04 -5.38
C GLU A 106 0.05 18.50 -4.07
N ARG A 107 -0.12 19.81 -3.92
CA ARG A 107 -0.77 20.39 -2.74
C ARG A 107 -2.26 20.55 -2.99
N ASN A 108 -3.08 20.26 -2.00
CA ASN A 108 -4.52 20.50 -2.08
C ASN A 108 -4.87 22.01 -2.06
N ALA A 109 -6.17 22.34 -2.09
CA ALA A 109 -6.66 23.72 -2.04
C ALA A 109 -6.19 24.51 -0.81
N LEU A 110 -5.88 23.82 0.29
CA LEU A 110 -5.36 24.40 1.54
C LEU A 110 -3.83 24.51 1.56
N LYS A 111 -3.15 24.23 0.43
CA LYS A 111 -1.69 24.23 0.29
C LYS A 111 -0.96 23.17 1.13
N ILE A 112 -1.65 22.10 1.52
CA ILE A 112 -1.08 20.98 2.27
C ILE A 112 -0.62 19.89 1.28
N LYS A 113 0.57 19.33 1.47
CA LYS A 113 1.04 18.13 0.74
C LYS A 113 0.34 16.88 1.27
N PRO A 114 0.25 15.81 0.48
CA PRO A 114 -0.32 14.56 0.97
C PRO A 114 0.47 13.99 2.15
N ARG A 115 -0.22 13.20 2.99
CA ARG A 115 0.40 12.33 4.00
C ARG A 115 1.07 11.11 3.35
N SER A 116 0.50 10.63 2.25
CA SER A 116 0.94 9.46 1.50
C SER A 116 0.45 9.53 0.05
N ILE A 117 1.16 8.83 -0.83
CA ILE A 117 0.83 8.74 -2.24
C ILE A 117 0.73 7.26 -2.60
N GLU A 118 -0.39 6.88 -3.19
CA GLU A 118 -0.56 5.61 -3.86
C GLU A 118 -0.28 5.77 -5.36
N THR A 119 0.45 4.83 -5.93
CA THR A 119 0.67 4.73 -7.36
C THR A 119 -0.19 3.60 -7.91
N TRP A 120 -1.25 3.95 -8.61
CA TRP A 120 -2.13 3.01 -9.29
C TRP A 120 -1.53 2.73 -10.66
N TYR A 121 -0.87 1.58 -10.78
CA TYR A 121 -0.17 1.21 -12.00
C TYR A 121 -1.03 0.25 -12.83
N PRO A 122 -1.18 0.45 -14.15
CA PRO A 122 -2.13 -0.28 -14.99
C PRO A 122 -1.63 -1.70 -15.31
N CYS A 123 -1.43 -2.51 -14.29
CA CYS A 123 -1.05 -3.91 -14.37
C CYS A 123 -2.03 -4.80 -13.59
N GLU A 124 -1.97 -6.10 -13.89
CA GLU A 124 -2.71 -7.12 -13.14
C GLU A 124 -1.87 -7.73 -12.02
N GLY A 125 -0.54 -7.62 -12.09
CA GLY A 125 0.36 -8.09 -11.04
C GLY A 125 1.60 -7.21 -10.88
N ILE A 126 2.22 -7.27 -9.70
CA ILE A 126 3.36 -6.45 -9.29
C ILE A 126 4.63 -7.32 -9.27
N ASP A 127 5.18 -7.59 -10.45
CA ASP A 127 6.50 -8.22 -10.53
C ASP A 127 7.63 -7.19 -10.32
N LYS A 128 8.87 -7.70 -10.29
CA LYS A 128 10.07 -6.87 -10.16
C LYS A 128 10.15 -5.78 -11.24
N ASN A 129 9.76 -6.07 -12.47
CA ASN A 129 9.83 -5.12 -13.58
C ASN A 129 8.82 -3.99 -13.41
N VAL A 130 7.61 -4.29 -12.92
CA VAL A 130 6.59 -3.30 -12.57
C VAL A 130 7.11 -2.37 -11.47
N ILE A 131 7.62 -2.90 -10.37
CA ILE A 131 8.19 -2.08 -9.28
C ILE A 131 9.32 -1.20 -9.82
N ASP A 132 10.20 -1.78 -10.63
CA ASP A 132 11.31 -1.06 -11.23
C ASP A 132 10.85 0.13 -12.09
N ILE A 133 9.80 -0.03 -12.88
CA ILE A 133 9.22 1.05 -13.69
C ILE A 133 8.60 2.11 -12.78
N VAL A 134 7.73 1.67 -11.85
CA VAL A 134 7.01 2.57 -10.94
C VAL A 134 7.97 3.40 -10.09
N VAL A 135 9.01 2.78 -9.53
CA VAL A 135 10.02 3.47 -8.72
C VAL A 135 10.80 4.49 -9.55
N ARG A 136 11.18 4.17 -10.80
CA ARG A 136 11.85 5.14 -11.69
C ARG A 136 10.95 6.35 -11.96
N ASP A 137 9.68 6.09 -12.25
CA ASP A 137 8.70 7.14 -12.56
C ASP A 137 8.42 8.01 -11.33
N PHE A 138 8.26 7.38 -10.17
CA PHE A 138 8.09 8.06 -8.89
C PHE A 138 9.30 8.93 -8.54
N CYS A 139 10.53 8.39 -8.64
CA CYS A 139 11.77 9.13 -8.38
C CYS A 139 11.89 10.35 -9.29
N ARG A 140 11.60 10.18 -10.58
CA ARG A 140 11.65 11.27 -11.55
C ARG A 140 10.62 12.34 -11.24
N LYS A 141 9.38 11.95 -10.93
CA LYS A 141 8.25 12.87 -10.71
C LYS A 141 8.34 13.64 -9.39
N PHE A 142 8.66 12.96 -8.28
CA PHE A 142 8.54 13.55 -6.94
C PHE A 142 9.88 13.85 -6.27
N LEU A 143 10.97 13.23 -6.72
CA LEU A 143 12.31 13.42 -6.16
C LEU A 143 13.27 14.16 -7.10
N ASN A 144 12.82 14.51 -8.32
CA ASN A 144 13.64 15.07 -9.39
C ASN A 144 14.92 14.24 -9.61
N LEU A 145 14.78 12.92 -9.53
CA LEU A 145 15.89 11.97 -9.50
C LEU A 145 15.81 11.01 -10.69
N GLU A 146 16.84 11.02 -11.52
CA GLU A 146 17.03 10.03 -12.58
C GLU A 146 17.80 8.82 -12.05
N THR A 147 17.22 7.63 -12.15
CA THR A 147 17.80 6.37 -11.65
C THR A 147 17.81 5.29 -12.73
N ASP A 148 18.97 4.70 -12.97
CA ASP A 148 19.18 3.55 -13.85
C ASP A 148 19.20 2.22 -13.10
N MET A 149 19.61 2.24 -11.83
CA MET A 149 19.81 1.04 -11.03
C MET A 149 18.96 1.09 -9.76
N ILE A 150 18.08 0.11 -9.64
CA ILE A 150 17.27 -0.15 -8.45
C ILE A 150 17.85 -1.39 -7.76
N ILE A 151 18.14 -1.26 -6.47
CA ILE A 151 18.72 -2.33 -5.65
C ILE A 151 17.71 -2.66 -4.55
N TYR A 152 17.25 -3.90 -4.50
CA TYR A 152 16.35 -4.36 -3.46
C TYR A 152 17.19 -4.62 -2.20
N LYS A 153 16.83 -3.96 -1.11
CA LYS A 153 17.33 -4.24 0.22
C LYS A 153 16.65 -5.50 0.71
N ASP A 154 17.42 -6.30 1.45
CA ASP A 154 16.88 -7.41 2.22
C ASP A 154 16.05 -8.37 1.36
N GLU A 155 16.57 -8.73 0.17
CA GLU A 155 15.95 -9.74 -0.69
C GLU A 155 15.79 -11.04 0.10
N GLU A 156 14.54 -11.51 0.18
CA GLU A 156 14.24 -12.73 0.92
C GLU A 156 14.72 -13.95 0.10
N SER A 157 15.27 -14.94 0.79
CA SER A 157 15.67 -16.19 0.12
C SER A 157 14.45 -17.07 -0.17
N PHE A 158 14.58 -17.99 -1.13
CA PHE A 158 13.51 -18.97 -1.42
C PHE A 158 13.16 -19.77 -0.17
N GLU A 159 14.17 -20.25 0.56
CA GLU A 159 13.99 -21.08 1.75
C GLU A 159 13.23 -20.34 2.85
N ASN A 160 13.62 -19.11 3.16
CA ASN A 160 12.94 -18.30 4.17
C ASN A 160 11.53 -17.88 3.73
N ALA A 161 11.34 -17.56 2.44
CA ALA A 161 10.02 -17.24 1.89
C ALA A 161 9.08 -18.44 1.97
N GLN A 162 9.59 -19.65 1.70
CA GLN A 162 8.83 -20.88 1.82
C GLN A 162 8.43 -21.16 3.28
N GLU A 163 9.38 -21.04 4.21
CA GLU A 163 9.14 -21.25 5.64
C GLU A 163 8.08 -20.28 6.16
N SER A 164 8.27 -18.98 5.93
CA SER A 164 7.31 -17.95 6.35
C SER A 164 5.93 -18.07 5.70
N TYR A 165 5.86 -18.50 4.44
CA TYR A 165 4.58 -18.78 3.77
C TYR A 165 3.83 -19.93 4.45
N VAL A 166 4.51 -21.03 4.75
CA VAL A 166 3.91 -22.18 5.46
C VAL A 166 3.43 -21.78 6.86
N GLU A 167 4.23 -21.00 7.60
CA GLU A 167 3.85 -20.48 8.91
C GLU A 167 2.60 -19.60 8.83
N SER A 168 2.54 -18.69 7.84
CA SER A 168 1.39 -17.82 7.61
C SER A 168 0.13 -18.63 7.29
N GLU A 169 0.22 -19.62 6.39
CA GLU A 169 -0.90 -20.49 6.07
C GLU A 169 -1.41 -21.24 7.31
N ILE A 170 -0.51 -21.76 8.15
CA ILE A 170 -0.91 -22.44 9.40
C ILE A 170 -1.64 -21.48 10.34
N GLN A 171 -1.11 -20.27 10.53
CA GLN A 171 -1.75 -19.25 11.39
C GLN A 171 -3.13 -18.86 10.88
N TRP A 172 -3.26 -18.56 9.58
CA TRP A 172 -4.55 -18.23 8.98
C TRP A 172 -5.57 -19.38 9.09
N HIS A 173 -5.13 -20.62 8.94
CA HIS A 173 -6.00 -21.77 9.18
C HIS A 173 -6.45 -21.90 10.64
N GLN A 174 -5.61 -21.52 11.61
CA GLN A 174 -5.99 -21.48 13.03
C GLN A 174 -6.97 -20.34 13.34
N CYS A 175 -6.95 -19.25 12.56
CA CYS A 175 -7.88 -18.13 12.71
C CYS A 175 -9.27 -18.39 12.13
N LYS A 176 -9.44 -19.38 11.24
CA LYS A 176 -10.75 -19.71 10.64
C LYS A 176 -11.75 -20.11 11.72
N GLY A 177 -12.83 -19.33 11.85
CA GLY A 177 -13.89 -19.55 12.83
C GLY A 177 -13.64 -18.94 14.20
N MET A 178 -12.62 -18.09 14.35
CA MET A 178 -12.47 -17.27 15.56
C MET A 178 -13.69 -16.36 15.72
N VAL A 179 -14.33 -16.45 16.89
CA VAL A 179 -15.43 -15.57 17.30
C VAL A 179 -14.85 -14.50 18.21
N ILE A 180 -15.05 -13.24 17.84
CA ILE A 180 -14.70 -12.12 18.72
C ILE A 180 -15.65 -12.15 19.93
N SER A 181 -15.08 -12.13 21.14
CA SER A 181 -15.88 -12.20 22.36
C SER A 181 -16.71 -10.93 22.55
N ASP A 182 -17.92 -11.08 23.11
CA ASP A 182 -18.77 -9.94 23.46
C ASP A 182 -18.05 -8.91 24.34
N SER A 183 -17.17 -9.37 25.23
CA SER A 183 -16.37 -8.49 26.09
C SER A 183 -15.44 -7.57 25.30
N LEU A 184 -14.84 -8.07 24.21
CA LEU A 184 -13.96 -7.28 23.36
C LEU A 184 -14.78 -6.31 22.50
N ILE A 185 -15.95 -6.72 22.01
CA ILE A 185 -16.87 -5.83 21.29
C ILE A 185 -17.30 -4.66 22.19
N GLU A 186 -17.60 -4.93 23.46
CA GLU A 186 -17.96 -3.90 24.45
C GLU A 186 -16.78 -2.98 24.81
N GLU A 187 -15.56 -3.52 24.86
CA GLU A 187 -14.34 -2.72 25.05
C GLU A 187 -14.11 -1.77 23.88
N ILE A 188 -14.12 -2.28 22.65
CA ILE A 188 -13.97 -1.48 21.43
C ILE A 188 -15.05 -0.40 21.34
N GLY A 189 -16.31 -0.76 21.65
CA GLY A 189 -17.43 0.20 21.64
C GLY A 189 -17.24 1.35 22.64
N ARG A 190 -16.67 1.07 23.82
CA ARG A 190 -16.33 2.11 24.80
C ARG A 190 -15.17 2.99 24.34
N GLU A 191 -14.11 2.40 23.79
CA GLU A 191 -12.94 3.16 23.34
C GLU A 191 -13.26 4.07 22.15
N LEU A 192 -14.01 3.56 21.18
CA LEU A 192 -14.40 4.29 19.96
C LEU A 192 -15.66 5.13 20.15
N ASN A 193 -16.31 5.03 21.31
CA ASN A 193 -17.58 5.70 21.64
C ASN A 193 -18.68 5.45 20.58
N ILE A 194 -18.84 4.19 20.17
CA ILE A 194 -19.83 3.73 19.19
C ILE A 194 -20.63 2.56 19.74
N SER A 195 -21.83 2.31 19.18
CA SER A 195 -22.69 1.22 19.65
C SER A 195 -22.10 -0.15 19.31
N LYS A 196 -22.50 -1.17 20.09
CA LYS A 196 -22.13 -2.56 19.86
C LYS A 196 -22.44 -3.00 18.42
N GLU A 197 -23.60 -2.62 17.89
CA GLU A 197 -24.01 -2.95 16.52
C GLU A 197 -23.09 -2.32 15.48
N LYS A 198 -22.58 -1.10 15.75
CA LYS A 198 -21.63 -0.43 14.86
C LYS A 198 -20.26 -1.08 14.92
N VAL A 199 -19.82 -1.53 16.10
CA VAL A 199 -18.57 -2.31 16.25
C VAL A 199 -18.66 -3.63 15.48
N VAL A 200 -19.75 -4.39 15.63
CA VAL A 200 -19.95 -5.66 14.90
C VAL A 200 -19.92 -5.43 13.39
N LYS A 201 -20.64 -4.41 12.89
CA LYS A 201 -20.59 -4.06 11.46
C LYS A 201 -19.20 -3.68 10.98
N LEU A 202 -18.41 -2.98 11.79
CA LEU A 202 -17.02 -2.64 11.44
C LEU A 202 -16.13 -3.88 11.38
N ILE A 203 -16.30 -4.81 12.33
CA ILE A 203 -15.58 -6.08 12.36
C ILE A 203 -15.96 -6.93 11.14
N GLU A 204 -17.25 -7.06 10.83
CA GLU A 204 -17.75 -7.84 9.68
C GLU A 204 -17.26 -7.30 8.33
N ARG A 205 -17.03 -5.98 8.23
CA ARG A 205 -16.44 -5.33 7.04
C ARG A 205 -14.90 -5.43 6.97
N SER A 206 -14.25 -5.86 8.06
CA SER A 206 -12.79 -5.91 8.15
C SER A 206 -12.22 -7.34 7.97
N VAL A 207 -13.08 -8.32 7.69
CA VAL A 207 -12.75 -9.76 7.61
C VAL A 207 -13.05 -10.30 6.22
#